data_AF-A0A933T3U0-F1
#
_entry.id   AF-A0A933T3U0-F1
#
_cell.length_a   1.000
_cell.length_b   1.000
_cell.length_c   1.000
_cell.angle_alpha   90.00
_cell.angle_beta   90.00
_cell.angle_gamma   90.00
#
_symmetry.space_group_name_H-M   'P 1'
#
loop_
_entity.id
_entity.type
_entity.pdbx_description
1 polymer ?
#
loop_
_entity_poly.entity_id
_entity_poly.type
_entity_poly.pdbx_seq_one_letter_code
_entity_poly.pdbx_strand_id
1 'polypeptide(L)' 'MKKNSETLDDIIPLCPLYGRELDKNRINARGGWKCKCGEFIPKNLAVNPFEGCTHGLNCNCGREKRK' A
#
# COMPACT_ATOMS: atom_id res chain seq x y z
N MET A 1 15.35 -19.20 -18.80
CA MET A 1 14.24 -18.53 -18.10
C MET A 1 14.61 -17.05 -17.94
N LYS A 2 13.95 -16.15 -18.68
CA LYS A 2 14.13 -14.70 -18.46
C LYS A 2 13.48 -14.38 -17.11
N LYS A 3 14.27 -14.04 -16.10
CA LYS A 3 13.76 -13.38 -14.90
C LYS A 3 13.23 -12.03 -15.38
N ASN A 4 11.92 -11.91 -15.53
CA ASN A 4 11.30 -10.60 -15.64
C ASN A 4 11.64 -9.91 -14.32
N SER A 5 12.55 -8.94 -14.39
CA SER A 5 12.82 -8.04 -13.28
C SER A 5 11.55 -7.24 -13.09
N GLU A 6 10.64 -7.72 -12.25
CA GLU A 6 9.53 -6.93 -11.75
C GLU A 6 10.17 -5.72 -11.09
N THR A 7 10.10 -4.58 -11.78
CA THR A 7 10.60 -3.34 -11.22
C THR A 7 9.72 -3.00 -10.02
N LEU A 8 10.26 -2.38 -8.97
CA LEU A 8 9.48 -2.00 -7.78
C LEU A 8 8.23 -1.17 -8.13
N ASP A 9 8.21 -0.53 -9.31
CA ASP A 9 7.09 0.21 -9.88
C ASP A 9 5.92 -0.66 -10.37
N ASP A 10 6.13 -1.96 -10.64
CA ASP A 10 5.08 -2.88 -11.07
C ASP A 10 4.33 -3.53 -9.90
N ILE A 11 4.90 -3.45 -8.69
CA ILE A 11 4.33 -4.05 -7.49
C ILE A 11 3.05 -3.30 -7.12
N ILE A 12 1.94 -4.03 -7.06
CA ILE A 12 0.65 -3.52 -6.60
C ILE A 12 0.68 -3.46 -5.07
N PRO A 13 0.71 -2.27 -4.46
CA PRO A 13 0.77 -2.19 -3.01
C PRO A 13 -0.59 -2.53 -2.39
N LEU A 14 -0.58 -2.99 -1.16
CA LEU A 14 -1.75 -3.40 -0.40
C LEU A 14 -2.20 -2.30 0.57
N CYS A 15 -3.50 -2.24 0.80
CA CYS A 15 -4.11 -1.47 1.86
C CYS A 15 -3.67 -2.03 3.21
N PRO A 16 -3.02 -1.23 4.07
CA PRO A 16 -2.53 -1.72 5.36
C PRO A 16 -3.65 -2.11 6.33
N LEU A 17 -4.88 -1.64 6.08
CA LEU A 17 -6.04 -1.93 6.93
C LEU A 17 -6.72 -3.27 6.63
N TYR A 18 -6.81 -3.63 5.36
CA TYR A 18 -7.64 -4.75 4.91
C TYR A 18 -6.87 -5.75 4.03
N GLY A 19 -5.59 -5.51 3.76
CA GLY A 19 -4.75 -6.37 2.91
C GLY A 19 -5.17 -6.42 1.44
N ARG A 20 -6.10 -5.55 1.01
CA ARG A 20 -6.58 -5.52 -0.38
C ARG A 20 -5.67 -4.70 -1.27
N GLU A 21 -5.52 -5.13 -2.52
CA GLU A 21 -4.77 -4.41 -3.54
C GLU A 21 -5.27 -2.97 -3.74
N LEU A 22 -4.32 -2.05 -3.84
CA LEU A 22 -4.54 -0.66 -4.20
C LEU A 22 -4.38 -0.50 -5.71
N ASP A 23 -5.31 0.19 -6.34
CA ASP A 23 -5.30 0.37 -7.79
C ASP A 23 -4.17 1.34 -8.19
N LYS A 24 -3.12 0.82 -8.82
CA LYS A 24 -1.96 1.60 -9.28
C LYS A 24 -2.30 2.74 -10.24
N ASN A 25 -3.41 2.64 -10.97
CA ASN A 25 -3.87 3.69 -11.89
C ASN A 25 -4.70 4.77 -11.20
N ARG A 26 -5.03 4.60 -9.91
CA ARG A 26 -5.79 5.56 -9.10
C ARG A 26 -4.94 6.20 -8.00
N ILE A 27 -3.71 6.57 -8.36
CA ILE A 27 -2.91 7.44 -7.50
C ILE A 27 -3.52 8.85 -7.56
N ASN A 28 -3.97 9.33 -6.41
CA ASN A 28 -4.41 10.70 -6.23
C ASN A 28 -3.21 11.66 -6.43
N ALA A 29 -3.48 12.87 -6.93
CA ALA A 29 -2.50 13.95 -7.04
C ALA A 29 -1.66 14.21 -5.76
N ARG A 30 -2.17 13.83 -4.59
CA ARG A 30 -1.45 13.91 -3.30
C ARG A 30 -0.47 12.74 -3.03
N GLY A 31 -0.25 11.85 -3.98
CA GLY A 31 0.72 10.74 -3.84
C GLY A 31 0.22 9.58 -2.95
N GLY A 32 -1.02 9.13 -3.14
CA GLY A 32 -1.58 7.99 -2.41
C GLY A 32 -2.81 7.41 -3.10
N TRP A 33 -3.47 6.43 -2.48
CA TRP A 33 -4.59 5.68 -3.06
C TRP A 33 -5.88 5.89 -2.28
N LYS A 34 -7.00 5.96 -2.99
CA LYS A 34 -8.33 5.81 -2.35
C LYS A 34 -8.67 4.32 -2.34
N CYS A 35 -8.58 3.68 -1.18
CA CYS A 35 -8.91 2.26 -1.08
C CYS A 35 -10.44 2.07 -1.13
N LYS A 36 -10.89 0.90 -1.59
CA LYS A 36 -12.31 0.52 -1.57
C LYS A 36 -12.90 0.46 -0.16
N CYS A 37 -12.08 0.41 0.89
CA CYS A 37 -12.57 0.54 2.27
C CYS A 37 -13.03 1.96 2.63
N GLY A 38 -12.89 2.94 1.74
CA GLY A 38 -13.26 4.33 1.97
C GLY A 38 -12.10 5.21 2.42
N GLU A 39 -11.04 4.61 2.97
CA GLU A 39 -9.87 5.31 3.48
C GLU A 39 -8.91 5.77 2.38
N PHE A 40 -8.23 6.88 2.66
CA PHE A 40 -7.09 7.33 1.87
C PHE A 40 -5.80 6.72 2.42
N ILE A 41 -5.08 5.99 1.59
CA ILE A 41 -3.83 5.32 1.92
C ILE A 41 -2.67 6.08 1.28
N PRO A 42 -1.90 6.87 2.03
CA PRO A 42 -0.74 7.57 1.49
C PRO A 42 0.38 6.58 1.12
N LYS A 43 1.25 6.97 0.17
CA LYS A 43 2.27 6.07 -0.40
C LYS A 43 3.18 5.41 0.64
N ASN A 44 3.53 6.16 1.68
CA ASN A 44 4.39 5.70 2.78
C ASN A 44 3.71 4.72 3.75
N LEU A 45 2.39 4.59 3.72
CA LEU A 45 1.63 3.65 4.57
C LEU A 45 1.16 2.42 3.81
N ALA A 46 1.26 2.42 2.48
CA ALA A 46 0.89 1.28 1.67
C ALA A 46 1.90 0.13 1.87
N VAL A 47 1.40 -1.10 1.85
CA VAL A 47 2.19 -2.29 2.17
C VAL A 47 2.69 -2.92 0.88
N ASN A 48 3.99 -3.19 0.80
CA ASN A 48 4.50 -4.05 -0.27
C ASN A 48 4.11 -5.50 0.07
N PRO A 49 3.40 -6.24 -0.82
CA PRO A 49 3.03 -7.63 -0.55
C PRO A 49 4.23 -8.58 -0.35
N PHE A 50 5.40 -8.26 -0.89
CA PHE A 50 6.61 -9.08 -0.80
C PHE A 50 7.54 -8.68 0.34
N GLU A 51 7.64 -7.37 0.64
CA GLU A 51 8.49 -6.85 1.72
C GLU A 51 7.72 -6.63 3.04
N GLY A 52 6.40 -6.65 2.98
CA GLY A 52 5.53 -6.32 4.10
C GLY A 52 5.49 -4.83 4.40
N CYS A 53 5.17 -4.50 5.66
CA CYS A 53 5.14 -3.13 6.12
C CYS A 53 6.54 -2.69 6.58
N THR A 54 7.00 -1.54 6.12
CA THR A 54 8.32 -0.97 6.46
C THR A 54 8.50 -0.68 7.96
N HIS A 55 7.40 -0.56 8.72
CA HIS A 55 7.42 -0.39 10.17
C HIS A 55 7.57 -1.72 10.96
N GLY A 56 7.72 -2.85 10.26
CA GLY A 56 7.90 -4.17 10.87
C GLY A 56 6.67 -4.65 11.66
N LEU A 57 6.90 -5.49 12.68
CA LEU A 57 5.84 -6.07 13.52
C LEU A 57 4.97 -5.04 14.26
N ASN A 58 5.43 -3.78 14.37
CA ASN A 58 4.70 -2.69 15.02
C ASN A 58 3.91 -1.83 14.02
N CYS A 59 3.68 -2.32 12.80
CA CYS A 59 2.92 -1.61 11.79
C CYS A 59 1.48 -1.32 12.25
N ASN A 60 1.19 -0.04 12.53
CA ASN A 60 -0.14 0.47 12.83
C ASN A 60 -0.71 1.32 11.69
N CYS A 61 -0.09 1.25 10.50
CA CYS A 61 -0.50 1.94 9.30
C CYS A 61 -2.01 1.72 9.07
N GLY A 62 -2.81 2.77 9.20
CA GLY A 62 -4.25 2.73 8.96
C GLY A 62 -5.13 2.54 10.21
N ARG A 63 -4.62 2.12 11.37
CA ARG A 63 -5.38 2.29 12.62
C ARG A 63 -5.27 3.76 13.02
N GLU A 64 -6.11 4.59 12.42
CA GLU A 64 -6.35 5.94 12.96
C GLU A 64 -6.89 5.75 14.38
N LYS A 65 -6.09 6.11 15.39
CA LYS A 65 -6.57 6.20 16.76
C LYS A 65 -7.55 7.38 16.77
N ARG A 66 -8.84 7.10 16.61
CA ARG A 66 -9.89 8.07 16.93
C ARG A 66 -9.66 8.51 18.39
N LYS A 67 -9.20 9.74 18.57
CA LYS A 67 -9.21 10.43 19.87
C LYS A 67 -10.54 11.15 20.02
#